data_AF-A0A163TEY8-F1
#
_entry.id   AF-A0A163TEY8-F1
#
_cell.length_a   1.000
_cell.length_b   1.000
_cell.length_c   1.000
_cell.angle_alpha   90.00
_cell.angle_beta   90.00
_cell.angle_gamma   90.00
#
_symmetry.space_group_name_H-M   'P 1'
#
loop_
_entity.id
_entity.type
_entity.pdbx_description
1 polymer ?
#
loop_
_entity_poly.entity_id
_entity_poly.type
_entity_poly.pdbx_seq_one_letter_code
_entity_poly.pdbx_strand_id
1 'polypeptide(L)' 'MQRKTYQVADGVSVINGAQVPANRTVKLTPAEARYDLSIGRLTHAKPVSRKKSSEPENGEG' A
#
# COMPACT_ATOMS: atom_id res chain seq x y z
N MET A 1 9.69 -16.67 -10.69
CA MET A 1 8.99 -16.09 -9.52
C MET A 1 7.83 -15.24 -10.01
N GLN A 2 6.61 -15.48 -9.53
CA GLN A 2 5.44 -14.71 -9.95
C GLN A 2 5.36 -13.41 -9.15
N ARG A 3 5.38 -12.26 -9.84
CA ARG A 3 5.17 -10.94 -9.22
C ARG A 3 3.67 -10.63 -9.23
N LYS A 4 3.17 -10.14 -8.11
CA LYS A 4 1.78 -9.68 -7.95
C LYS A 4 1.76 -8.17 -7.90
N THR A 5 0.65 -7.59 -8.36
CA THR A 5 0.41 -6.15 -8.24
C THR A 5 -0.16 -5.85 -6.85
N TYR A 6 0.46 -4.91 -6.16
CA TYR A 6 0.01 -4.40 -4.87
C TYR A 6 -0.29 -2.92 -5.00
N GLN A 7 -1.23 -2.44 -4.19
CA GLN A 7 -1.57 -1.02 -4.09
C GLN A 7 -0.87 -0.42 -2.88
N VAL A 8 -0.25 0.74 -3.08
CA VAL A 8 0.52 1.45 -2.07
C VAL A 8 -0.41 2.35 -1.28
N ALA A 9 -0.25 2.36 0.05
CA ALA A 9 -1.02 3.18 0.97
C ALA A 9 -0.75 4.68 0.76
N ASP A 10 -1.65 5.51 1.31
CA ASP A 10 -1.44 6.95 1.31
C ASP A 10 -0.23 7.35 2.18
N GLY A 11 0.51 8.39 1.81
CA GLY A 11 1.72 8.84 2.50
C GLY A 11 3.01 8.03 2.25
N VAL A 12 2.95 6.91 1.51
CA VAL A 12 4.14 6.12 1.19
C VAL A 12 4.70 6.49 -0.18
N SER A 13 5.94 6.97 -0.20
CA SER A 13 6.64 7.42 -1.43
C SER A 13 7.69 6.43 -1.93
N VAL A 14 8.14 5.51 -1.08
CA VAL A 14 9.18 4.52 -1.39
C VAL A 14 8.76 3.15 -0.86
N ILE A 15 8.81 2.12 -1.69
CA ILE A 15 8.59 0.72 -1.34
C ILE A 15 9.78 -0.08 -1.84
N ASN A 16 10.38 -0.88 -0.96
CA ASN A 16 11.53 -1.74 -1.28
C ASN A 16 12.68 -1.01 -2.01
N GLY A 17 12.99 0.22 -1.58
CA GLY A 17 14.03 1.06 -2.21
C GLY A 17 13.64 1.65 -3.57
N ALA A 18 12.45 1.35 -4.10
CA ALA A 18 11.93 1.91 -5.33
C ALA A 18 10.89 3.00 -5.06
N GLN A 19 10.93 4.08 -5.85
CA GLN A 19 9.93 5.14 -5.75
C GLN A 19 8.55 4.65 -6.21
N VAL A 20 7.52 5.06 -5.50
CA VAL A 20 6.13 4.69 -5.79
C VAL A 20 5.65 5.46 -7.03
N PRO A 21 5.13 4.78 -8.06
CA PRO A 21 4.61 5.46 -9.25
C PRO A 21 3.35 6.25 -8.93
N ALA A 22 3.00 7.24 -9.77
CA ALA A 22 1.81 8.08 -9.60
C ALA A 22 0.51 7.28 -9.47
N ASN A 23 0.42 6.11 -10.12
CA ASN A 23 -0.73 5.20 -10.04
C ASN A 23 -0.75 4.35 -8.76
N ARG A 24 0.21 4.57 -7.84
CA ARG A 24 0.35 3.91 -6.53
C ARG A 24 0.20 2.39 -6.57
N THR A 25 0.73 1.78 -7.63
CA THR A 25 0.65 0.34 -7.86
C THR A 25 2.04 -0.17 -8.19
N VAL A 26 2.48 -1.19 -7.46
CA VAL A 26 3.83 -1.78 -7.60
C VAL A 26 3.71 -3.27 -7.87
N LYS A 27 4.63 -3.81 -8.67
CA LYS A 27 4.72 -5.25 -8.92
C LYS A 27 5.86 -5.84 -8.12
N LEU A 28 5.52 -6.62 -7.10
CA LEU A 28 6.49 -7.21 -6.18
C LEU A 28 6.29 -8.72 -6.08
N THR A 29 7.33 -9.45 -5.70
CA THR A 29 7.15 -10.83 -5.26
C THR A 29 6.41 -10.87 -3.92
N PRO A 30 5.71 -11.97 -3.59
CA PRO A 30 5.10 -12.12 -2.27
C PRO A 30 6.10 -12.05 -1.11
N ALA A 31 7.37 -12.40 -1.36
CA ALA A 31 8.43 -12.27 -0.36
C ALA A 31 8.75 -10.79 -0.06
N GLU A 32 8.93 -9.97 -1.10
CA GLU A 32 9.19 -8.53 -0.96
C GLU A 32 7.99 -7.80 -0.33
N ALA A 33 6.77 -8.13 -0.74
CA ALA A 33 5.58 -7.47 -0.24
C ALA A 33 5.22 -7.85 1.21
N ARG A 34 5.73 -8.97 1.75
CA ARG A 34 5.31 -9.50 3.05
C ARG A 34 5.55 -8.51 4.19
N TYR A 35 6.68 -7.83 4.18
CA TYR A 35 7.01 -6.84 5.20
C TYR A 35 6.09 -5.61 5.08
N ASP A 36 6.01 -5.00 3.90
CA ASP A 36 5.19 -3.81 3.66
C ASP A 36 3.68 -4.07 3.84
N LEU A 37 3.19 -5.28 3.54
CA LEU A 37 1.84 -5.73 3.86
C LEU A 37 1.62 -5.80 5.37
N SER A 38 2.59 -6.31 6.12
CA SER A 38 2.48 -6.48 7.59
C SER A 38 2.45 -5.15 8.34
N ILE A 39 3.07 -4.11 7.79
CA ILE A 39 3.08 -2.76 8.39
C ILE A 39 2.06 -1.81 7.73
N GLY A 40 1.17 -2.31 6.87
CA GLY A 40 0.08 -1.54 6.27
C GLY A 40 0.51 -0.56 5.16
N ARG A 41 1.73 -0.67 4.63
CA ARG A 41 2.20 0.15 3.50
C ARG A 41 1.69 -0.34 2.15
N LEU A 42 1.40 -1.63 2.03
CA LEU A 42 0.81 -2.24 0.85
C LEU A 42 -0.56 -2.86 1.19
N THR A 43 -1.42 -2.92 0.17
CA THR A 43 -2.65 -3.70 0.19
C THR A 43 -2.73 -4.58 -1.06
N HIS A 44 -3.43 -5.71 -0.96
CA HIS A 44 -3.79 -6.49 -2.14
C HIS A 44 -4.67 -5.60 -3.02
N ALA A 45 -4.25 -5.35 -4.25
CA ALA A 45 -4.98 -4.50 -5.18
C ALA A 45 -6.40 -5.07 -5.39
N LYS A 46 -7.38 -4.53 -4.67
CA LYS A 46 -8.79 -4.64 -5.06
C LYS A 46 -9.01 -3.62 -6.17
N PRO A 47 -9.80 -3.94 -7.20
CA PRO A 47 -10.15 -2.95 -8.21
C PRO A 47 -10.86 -1.78 -7.51
N VAL A 48 -10.16 -0.64 -7.47
CA VAL A 48 -10.65 0.72 -7.19
C VAL A 48 -11.87 0.83 -6.26
N SER A 49 -11.61 1.10 -4.98
CA SER A 49 -12.45 2.05 -4.23
C SER A 49 -11.56 3.19 -3.77
N ARG A 50 -11.43 4.18 -4.64
CA ARG A 50 -10.97 5.52 -4.28
C ARG A 50 -12.03 6.11 -3.33
N LYS A 51 -11.92 5.83 -2.04
CA LYS A 51 -12.50 6.70 -1.02
C LYS A 51 -11.38 7.18 -0.10
N LYS A 52 -11.11 8.48 -0.20
CA LYS A 52 -10.75 9.29 0.95
C LYS A 52 -11.62 8.82 2.13
N SER A 53 -11.00 8.25 3.14
CA SER A 53 -11.46 8.40 4.51
C SER A 53 -10.26 8.91 5.28
N SER A 54 -10.09 10.22 5.21
CA SER A 54 -9.69 10.97 6.40
C SER A 54 -10.74 10.69 7.47
N GLU A 55 -10.36 10.19 8.64
CA GLU A 55 -10.72 10.75 9.95
C GLU A 55 -10.01 9.94 11.06
N PRO A 56 -9.19 10.56 11.91
CA PRO A 56 -8.91 10.04 13.23
C PRO A 56 -10.03 10.49 14.18
N GLU A 57 -10.85 9.57 14.66
CA GLU A 57 -11.71 9.85 15.81
C GLU A 57 -11.57 8.73 16.83
N ASN A 58 -10.78 9.02 17.86
CA ASN A 58 -11.21 8.78 19.23
C ASN A 58 -10.38 9.69 20.14
N GLY A 59 -10.93 10.88 20.35
CA GLY A 59 -10.64 11.69 21.53
C GLY A 59 -11.32 11.08 22.75
N GLU A 60 -10.73 11.39 23.90
CA GLU A 60 -11.08 10.99 25.25
C GLU A 60 -12.55 11.18 25.64
N GLY A 61 -13.02 10.33 26.56
CA GLY A 61 -14.20 10.49 27.40
C GLY A 61 -13.98 9.80 28.74
#